data_AF-V9P5C2-F1
#
_entry.id   AF-V9P5C2-F1
#
_cell.length_a   1.000
_cell.length_b   1.000
_cell.length_c   1.000
_cell.angle_alpha   90.00
_cell.angle_beta   90.00
_cell.angle_gamma   90.00
#
_symmetry.space_group_name_H-M   'P 1'
#
loop_
_entity.id
_entity.type
_entity.pdbx_description
1 polymer ?
#
loop_
_entity_poly.entity_id
_entity_poly.type
_entity_poly.pdbx_seq_one_letter_code
_entity_poly.pdbx_strand_id
1 'polypeptide(L)'
;MVKIYNRPLSPHLTIYIPQTVSIFSILHRISALFLILFIIFVVITLKFIIFFVTDYNILLQWTENLDILLLTNIIFLSIFTTFNYHLLNGLRHINWDLGFFLDFSRLKISSILLIFFVFWIYLLSILKIWIY
;
A
#
# COMPACT_ATOMS: atom_id res chain seq x y z
N MET A 1 11.91 -28.56 -22.92
CA MET A 1 11.43 -29.16 -21.65
C MET A 1 10.30 -30.13 -22.00
N VAL A 2 10.51 -31.43 -21.84
CA VAL A 2 9.50 -32.46 -22.16
C VAL A 2 8.39 -32.38 -21.11
N LYS A 3 7.18 -31.97 -21.51
CA LYS A 3 5.99 -32.07 -20.66
C LYS A 3 5.61 -33.55 -20.54
N ILE A 4 5.97 -34.16 -19.41
CA ILE A 4 5.52 -35.51 -19.07
C ILE A 4 4.07 -35.40 -18.57
N TYR A 5 3.14 -35.90 -19.37
CA TYR A 5 1.72 -36.00 -19.00
C TYR A 5 1.59 -36.99 -17.81
N ASN A 6 0.71 -36.70 -16.84
CA ASN A 6 0.47 -37.46 -15.59
C ASN A 6 1.41 -37.27 -14.39
N ARG A 7 2.16 -36.17 -14.28
CA ARG A 7 2.79 -35.80 -12.98
C ARG A 7 1.93 -34.79 -12.23
N PRO A 8 1.38 -35.14 -11.04
CA PRO A 8 0.62 -34.18 -10.25
C PRO A 8 1.55 -33.08 -9.70
N LEU A 9 1.03 -31.86 -9.58
CA LEU A 9 1.71 -30.77 -8.88
C LEU A 9 1.64 -31.05 -7.38
N SER A 10 2.78 -30.99 -6.70
CA SER A 10 2.80 -31.07 -5.25
C SER A 10 2.02 -29.91 -4.63
N PRO A 11 1.25 -30.14 -3.55
CA PRO A 11 0.61 -29.07 -2.82
C PRO A 11 1.67 -28.10 -2.30
N HIS A 12 1.37 -26.80 -2.32
CA HIS A 12 2.29 -25.73 -1.95
C HIS A 12 1.57 -24.71 -1.08
N LEU A 13 0.94 -23.68 -1.64
CA LEU A 13 0.26 -22.61 -0.89
C LEU A 13 -0.81 -23.14 0.08
N THR A 14 -1.47 -24.24 -0.27
CA THR A 14 -2.54 -24.84 0.55
C THR A 14 -2.02 -25.53 1.81
N ILE A 15 -0.74 -25.90 1.87
CA ILE A 15 -0.13 -26.59 3.02
C ILE A 15 1.04 -25.81 3.64
N TYR A 16 1.41 -24.68 3.04
CA TYR A 16 2.55 -23.87 3.47
C TYR A 16 2.22 -23.11 4.76
N ILE A 17 3.14 -23.11 5.73
CA ILE A 17 3.01 -22.35 6.97
C ILE A 17 3.39 -20.88 6.69
N PRO A 18 2.46 -19.92 6.84
CA PRO A 18 2.75 -18.52 6.55
C PRO A 18 3.87 -17.97 7.43
N GLN A 19 4.89 -17.41 6.80
CA GLN A 19 6.01 -16.74 7.46
C GLN A 19 5.84 -15.22 7.36
N THR A 20 6.29 -14.46 8.35
CA THR A 20 6.20 -12.99 8.36
C THR A 20 6.80 -12.36 7.11
N VAL A 21 7.96 -12.85 6.65
CA VAL A 21 8.63 -12.40 5.43
C VAL A 21 7.77 -12.68 4.20
N SER A 22 7.18 -13.87 4.08
CA SER A 22 6.32 -14.23 2.94
C SER A 22 5.04 -13.39 2.89
N ILE A 23 4.41 -13.14 4.04
CA ILE A 23 3.21 -12.30 4.14
C ILE A 23 3.54 -10.87 3.72
N PHE A 24 4.66 -10.31 4.19
CA PHE A 24 5.07 -8.95 3.81
C PHE A 24 5.46 -8.84 2.34
N SER A 25 5.98 -9.91 1.73
CA SER A 25 6.22 -9.91 0.28
C SER A 25 4.91 -9.88 -0.51
N ILE A 26 3.90 -10.65 -0.11
CA ILE A 26 2.57 -10.64 -0.73
C ILE A 26 1.92 -9.25 -0.57
N LEU A 27 1.94 -8.72 0.66
CA LEU A 27 1.38 -7.40 0.96
C LEU A 27 2.09 -6.29 0.18
N HIS A 28 3.40 -6.38 -0.05
CA HIS A 28 4.13 -5.42 -0.91
C HIS A 28 3.62 -5.41 -2.35
N ARG A 29 3.31 -6.59 -2.90
CA ARG A 29 2.75 -6.71 -4.26
C ARG A 29 1.32 -6.19 -4.33
N ILE A 30 0.50 -6.50 -3.33
CA ILE A 30 -0.88 -6.00 -3.25
C ILE A 30 -0.89 -4.48 -3.11
N SER A 31 -0.02 -3.91 -2.27
CA SER A 31 0.09 -2.45 -2.11
C SER A 31 0.56 -1.78 -3.40
N ALA A 32 1.49 -2.40 -4.15
CA ALA A 32 1.90 -1.91 -5.47
C ALA A 32 0.71 -1.83 -6.43
N LEU A 33 -0.06 -2.92 -6.54
CA LEU A 33 -1.22 -2.99 -7.41
C LEU A 33 -2.26 -1.91 -7.05
N PHE A 34 -2.55 -1.77 -5.76
CA PHE A 34 -3.47 -0.75 -5.27
C PHE A 34 -3.00 0.67 -5.62
N LEU A 35 -1.72 0.99 -5.41
CA LEU A 35 -1.15 2.31 -5.72
C LEU A 35 -1.16 2.60 -7.23
N ILE A 36 -0.87 1.61 -8.07
CA ILE A 36 -0.95 1.76 -9.53
C ILE A 36 -2.38 2.07 -9.97
N LEU A 37 -3.36 1.31 -9.47
CA LEU A 37 -4.78 1.56 -9.77
C LEU A 37 -5.22 2.94 -9.28
N PHE A 38 -4.74 3.37 -8.11
CA PHE A 38 -5.00 4.70 -7.58
C PHE A 38 -4.42 5.80 -8.47
N ILE A 39 -3.17 5.66 -8.93
CA ILE A 39 -2.56 6.64 -9.86
C ILE A 39 -3.38 6.74 -11.16
N ILE A 40 -3.78 5.60 -11.74
CA ILE A 40 -4.62 5.58 -12.93
C ILE A 40 -5.95 6.30 -12.67
N PHE A 41 -6.60 6.01 -11.54
CA PHE A 41 -7.84 6.67 -11.14
C PHE A 41 -7.69 8.19 -11.00
N VAL A 42 -6.61 8.66 -10.37
CA VAL A 42 -6.31 10.09 -10.21
C VAL A 42 -6.12 10.75 -11.58
N VAL A 43 -5.34 10.14 -12.49
CA VAL A 43 -5.11 10.70 -13.84
C VAL A 43 -6.41 10.82 -14.64
N ILE A 44 -7.26 9.79 -14.59
CA ILE A 44 -8.57 9.81 -15.28
C ILE A 44 -9.47 10.89 -14.68
N THR A 45 -9.53 10.98 -13.35
CA THR A 45 -10.35 11.96 -12.64
C THR A 45 -9.88 13.39 -12.91
N LEU A 46 -8.57 13.65 -12.88
CA LEU A 46 -8.00 14.97 -13.22
C LEU A 46 -8.32 15.37 -14.66
N LYS A 47 -8.21 14.43 -15.61
CA LYS A 47 -8.61 14.67 -16.99
C LYS A 47 -10.09 15.03 -17.08
N PHE A 48 -10.96 14.29 -16.38
CA PHE A 48 -12.39 14.58 -16.37
C PHE A 48 -12.68 15.98 -15.81
N ILE A 49 -12.06 16.36 -14.70
CA ILE A 49 -12.22 17.68 -14.09
C ILE A 49 -11.81 18.79 -15.06
N ILE A 50 -10.65 18.68 -15.69
CA ILE A 50 -10.12 19.70 -16.63
C ILE A 50 -11.06 19.91 -17.83
N PHE A 51 -11.66 18.85 -18.36
CA PHE A 51 -12.47 18.93 -19.58
C PHE A 51 -13.97 19.18 -19.34
N PHE A 52 -14.50 18.79 -18.19
CA PHE A 52 -15.96 18.76 -17.96
C PHE A 52 -16.45 19.59 -16.78
N VAL A 53 -15.59 19.96 -15.83
CA VAL A 53 -16.00 20.76 -14.67
C VAL A 53 -15.80 22.23 -15.01
N THR A 54 -16.91 22.94 -15.24
CA THR A 54 -16.94 24.38 -15.56
C THR A 54 -17.26 25.27 -14.36
N ASP A 55 -17.82 24.70 -13.28
CA ASP A 55 -18.23 25.43 -12.08
C ASP A 55 -17.47 24.95 -10.84
N TYR A 56 -16.69 25.87 -10.26
CA TYR A 56 -15.92 25.64 -9.03
C TYR A 56 -16.80 25.45 -7.79
N ASN A 57 -18.07 25.90 -7.81
CA ASN A 57 -18.97 25.78 -6.67
C ASN A 57 -19.29 24.31 -6.34
N ILE A 58 -19.24 23.41 -7.33
CA ILE A 58 -19.45 21.97 -7.13
C ILE A 58 -18.33 21.39 -6.25
N LEU A 59 -17.10 21.88 -6.39
CA LEU A 59 -15.95 21.45 -5.58
C LEU A 59 -16.04 22.00 -4.14
N LEU A 60 -16.51 23.23 -3.97
CA LEU A 60 -16.73 23.84 -2.66
C LEU A 60 -17.81 23.10 -1.86
N GLN A 61 -18.90 22.71 -2.53
CA GLN A 61 -19.99 21.96 -1.89
C GLN A 61 -19.55 20.57 -1.39
N TRP A 62 -18.53 19.96 -2.02
CA TRP A 62 -17.94 18.71 -1.54
C TRP A 62 -17.12 18.88 -0.27
N THR A 63 -16.47 20.04 -0.08
CA THR A 63 -15.68 20.32 1.12
C THR A 63 -16.51 20.77 2.32
N GLU A 64 -17.72 21.30 2.08
CA GLU A 64 -18.63 21.77 3.13
C GLU A 64 -19.50 20.65 3.73
N ASN A 65 -19.64 19.53 3.03
CA ASN A 65 -20.38 18.38 3.53
C ASN A 65 -19.49 17.51 4.44
N LEU A 66 -19.81 17.48 5.74
CA LEU A 66 -19.06 16.74 6.76
C LEU A 66 -18.93 15.24 6.47
N ASP A 67 -19.96 14.61 5.90
CA ASP A 67 -19.91 13.17 5.58
C ASP A 67 -18.92 12.90 4.43
N ILE A 68 -18.89 13.79 3.44
CA ILE A 68 -17.95 13.71 2.31
C ILE A 68 -16.53 14.02 2.79
N LEU A 69 -16.36 14.99 3.69
CA LEU A 69 -15.07 15.33 4.29
C LEU A 69 -14.50 14.16 5.11
N LEU A 70 -15.33 13.52 5.94
CA LEU A 70 -14.90 12.35 6.72
C LEU A 70 -14.49 11.20 5.80
N LEU A 71 -15.29 10.91 4.78
CA LEU A 71 -15.00 9.85 3.81
C LEU A 71 -13.69 10.12 3.05
N THR A 72 -13.48 11.35 2.58
CA THR A 72 -12.27 11.74 1.86
C THR A 72 -11.03 11.65 2.75
N ASN A 73 -11.12 12.03 4.02
CA ASN A 73 -10.04 11.88 4.99
C ASN A 73 -9.68 10.40 5.25
N ILE A 74 -10.67 9.51 5.38
CA ILE A 74 -10.44 8.07 5.56
C ILE A 74 -9.77 7.46 4.31
N ILE A 75 -10.23 7.84 3.12
CA ILE A 75 -9.64 7.39 1.85
C ILE A 75 -8.19 7.86 1.76
N PHE A 76 -7.94 9.15 2.02
CA PHE A 76 -6.60 9.73 2.02
C PHE A 76 -5.68 8.99 2.99
N LEU A 77 -6.11 8.79 4.23
CA LEU A 77 -5.35 8.10 5.26
C LEU A 77 -5.02 6.66 4.84
N SER A 78 -5.97 5.95 4.23
CA SER A 78 -5.77 4.58 3.74
C SER A 78 -4.73 4.50 2.61
N ILE A 79 -4.83 5.42 1.64
CA ILE A 79 -3.87 5.51 0.53
C ILE A 79 -2.49 5.90 1.04
N PHE A 80 -2.40 6.90 1.90
CA PHE A 80 -1.15 7.38 2.47
C PHE A 80 -0.45 6.28 3.28
N THR A 81 -1.21 5.53 4.09
CA THR A 81 -0.66 4.39 4.86
C THR A 81 -0.15 3.29 3.93
N THR A 82 -0.90 2.98 2.87
CA THR A 82 -0.51 1.99 1.86
C THR A 82 0.77 2.39 1.13
N PHE A 83 0.88 3.67 0.77
CA PHE A 83 2.09 4.26 0.18
C PHE A 83 3.30 4.14 1.11
N ASN A 84 3.16 4.55 2.38
CA ASN A 84 4.24 4.48 3.35
C ASN A 84 4.71 3.04 3.58
N TYR A 85 3.77 2.10 3.69
CA TYR A 85 4.11 0.67 3.79
C TYR A 85 4.87 0.19 2.54
N HIS A 86 4.38 0.50 1.33
CA HIS A 86 5.02 0.08 0.09
C HIS A 86 6.43 0.66 -0.03
N LEU A 87 6.62 1.95 0.28
CA LEU A 87 7.91 2.64 0.23
C LEU A 87 8.91 2.05 1.24
N LEU A 88 8.53 1.91 2.51
CA LEU A 88 9.43 1.39 3.55
C LEU A 88 9.80 -0.08 3.30
N ASN A 89 8.84 -0.89 2.85
CA ASN A 89 9.13 -2.28 2.51
C ASN A 89 9.96 -2.38 1.21
N GLY A 90 9.76 -1.46 0.27
CA GLY A 90 10.60 -1.33 -0.94
C GLY A 90 12.06 -1.01 -0.59
N LEU A 91 12.30 -0.08 0.34
CA LEU A 91 13.66 0.18 0.87
C LEU A 91 14.28 -1.06 1.51
N ARG A 92 13.46 -1.87 2.21
CA ARG A 92 13.92 -3.15 2.76
C ARG A 92 14.31 -4.14 1.67
N HIS A 93 13.53 -4.23 0.59
CA HIS A 93 13.88 -5.05 -0.58
C HIS A 93 15.17 -4.59 -1.26
N ILE A 94 15.36 -3.28 -1.47
CA ILE A 94 16.60 -2.72 -2.02
C ILE A 94 17.81 -3.10 -1.15
N ASN A 95 17.68 -3.01 0.18
CA ASN A 95 18.73 -3.43 1.09
C ASN A 95 19.06 -4.92 0.95
N TRP A 96 18.06 -5.79 0.73
CA TRP A 96 18.28 -7.21 0.48
C TRP A 96 18.96 -7.47 -0.86
N ASP A 97 18.59 -6.74 -1.91
CA ASP A 97 19.22 -6.83 -3.23
C ASP A 97 20.68 -6.40 -3.20
N LEU A 98 21.05 -5.48 -2.30
CA LEU A 98 22.42 -5.07 -2.02
C LEU A 98 23.18 -6.05 -1.10
N GLY A 99 22.54 -7.12 -0.63
CA GLY A 99 23.15 -8.13 0.24
C GLY A 99 23.10 -7.84 1.74
N PHE A 100 22.38 -6.81 2.19
CA PHE A 100 22.26 -6.46 3.60
C PHE A 100 21.08 -7.20 4.28
N PHE A 101 21.19 -7.42 5.59
CA PHE A 101 20.10 -7.92 6.46
C PHE A 101 19.46 -9.26 6.07
N LEU A 102 20.25 -10.19 5.51
CA LEU A 102 19.77 -11.49 5.01
C LEU A 102 19.71 -12.62 6.06
N ASP A 103 20.27 -12.43 7.25
CA ASP A 103 20.15 -13.41 8.33
C ASP A 103 18.78 -13.33 9.04
N PHE A 104 18.35 -14.45 9.63
CA PHE A 104 17.00 -14.60 10.18
C PHE A 104 16.67 -13.58 11.29
N SER A 105 17.63 -13.26 12.16
CA SER A 105 17.40 -12.29 13.23
C SER A 105 17.21 -10.87 12.67
N ARG A 106 18.03 -10.46 11.70
CA ARG A 106 17.87 -9.17 11.00
C ARG A 106 16.59 -9.09 10.16
N LEU A 107 16.16 -10.17 9.52
CA LEU A 107 14.87 -10.24 8.83
C LEU A 107 13.69 -10.00 9.77
N LYS A 108 13.75 -10.56 10.99
CA LYS A 108 12.72 -10.34 12.01
C LYS A 108 12.73 -8.90 12.53
N ILE A 109 13.91 -8.36 12.84
CA ILE A 109 14.06 -6.97 13.32
C ILE A 109 13.56 -5.98 12.27
N SER A 110 13.98 -6.12 11.01
CA SER A 110 13.55 -5.24 9.93
C SER A 110 12.03 -5.31 9.69
N SER A 111 11.40 -6.47 9.93
CA SER A 111 9.94 -6.61 9.88
C SER A 111 9.25 -5.84 11.02
N ILE A 112 9.80 -5.88 12.23
CA ILE A 112 9.28 -5.12 13.38
C ILE A 112 9.43 -3.62 13.16
N LEU A 113 10.60 -3.18 12.68
CA LEU A 113 10.86 -1.78 12.34
C LEU A 113 9.90 -1.27 11.27
N LEU A 114 9.64 -2.06 10.23
CA LEU A 114 8.66 -1.73 9.20
C LEU A 114 7.28 -1.44 9.80
N ILE A 115 6.76 -2.34 10.65
CA ILE A 115 5.45 -2.14 11.31
C ILE A 115 5.49 -0.89 12.19
N PHE A 116 6.53 -0.73 13.00
CA PHE A 116 6.68 0.39 13.90
C PHE A 116 6.63 1.73 13.15
N PHE A 117 7.42 1.89 12.09
CA PHE A 117 7.44 3.12 11.31
C PHE A 117 6.12 3.39 10.58
N VAL A 118 5.51 2.37 9.98
CA VAL A 118 4.19 2.52 9.32
C VAL A 118 3.13 2.96 10.34
N PHE A 119 3.09 2.32 11.50
CA PHE A 119 2.15 2.66 12.56
C PHE A 119 2.41 4.06 13.13
N TRP A 120 3.68 4.43 13.33
CA TRP A 120 4.05 5.76 13.82
C TRP A 120 3.65 6.87 12.84
N ILE A 121 3.93 6.68 11.56
CA ILE A 121 3.53 7.62 10.50
C ILE A 121 2.00 7.73 10.43
N TYR A 122 1.29 6.60 10.56
CA TYR A 122 -0.17 6.57 10.62
C TYR A 122 -0.72 7.41 11.78
N LEU A 123 -0.18 7.23 13.00
CA LEU A 123 -0.58 8.04 14.16
C LEU A 123 -0.35 9.54 13.95
N LEU A 124 0.82 9.91 13.43
CA LEU A 124 1.13 11.31 13.10
C LEU A 124 0.16 11.89 12.06
N SER A 125 -0.22 11.09 11.07
CA SER A 125 -1.18 11.52 10.04
C SER A 125 -2.60 11.70 10.58
N ILE A 126 -3.04 10.86 11.53
CA ILE A 126 -4.33 11.07 12.21
C ILE A 126 -4.30 12.38 12.97
N LEU A 127 -3.28 12.62 13.81
CA LEU A 127 -3.19 13.85 14.61
C LEU A 127 -3.32 15.09 13.73
N LYS A 128 -2.73 15.08 12.53
CA LYS A 128 -2.82 16.19 11.59
C LYS A 128 -4.23 16.41 11.02
N ILE A 129 -5.00 15.34 10.77
CA ILE A 129 -6.38 15.42 10.25
C ILE A 129 -7.33 16.06 11.28
N TRP A 130 -7.07 15.93 12.58
CA TRP A 130 -7.92 16.51 13.63
C TRP A 130 -7.52 17.92 14.07
N ILE A 131 -6.37 18.42 13.60
CA ILE A 131 -5.86 19.76 13.93
C ILE A 131 -6.32 20.82 12.90
N TYR A 132 -6.78 20.39 11.72
CA TYR A 132 -7.30 21.24 10.63
C TYR A 132 -8.76 20.90 10.34
#